data_AF-A0ABD5AGA6-F1
#
_entry.id   AF-A0ABD5AGA6-F1
#
_cell.length_a   1.000
_cell.length_b   1.000
_cell.length_c   1.000
_cell.angle_alpha   90.00
_cell.angle_beta   90.00
_cell.angle_gamma   90.00
#
_symmetry.space_group_name_H-M   'P 1'
#
loop_
_entity.id
_entity.type
_entity.pdbx_description
1 polymer ?
#
loop_
_entity_poly.entity_id
_entity_poly.type
_entity_poly.pdbx_seq_one_letter_code
_entity_poly.pdbx_strand_id
1 'polypeptide(L)'
;MNKKTLIMTFFVGLMASIAFILIQPLFGISTLTSRHAAAYVTLGGYDPTSALVLSWVVHVGVSLCYAFLSNLIFIFNSSFSVNLIQIAVLGWITTLIATPANEWVVKLVTTKQFPSISSLSALNTDVGPKLWLHILFFVLIVGGLWVAKKQRSAMAVAKI
;
A
#
# COMPACT_ATOMS: atom_id res chain seq x y z
N MET A 1 -16.61 13.54 0.87
CA MET A 1 -15.73 13.35 2.05
C MET A 1 -15.18 14.70 2.49
N ASN A 2 -15.11 14.99 3.80
CA ASN A 2 -14.56 16.27 4.27
C ASN A 2 -13.01 16.27 4.36
N LYS A 3 -12.39 17.46 4.40
CA LYS A 3 -10.94 17.65 4.44
C LYS A 3 -10.25 16.91 5.60
N LYS A 4 -10.85 16.92 6.79
CA LYS A 4 -10.28 16.26 7.97
C LYS A 4 -10.22 14.74 7.80
N THR A 5 -11.26 14.13 7.25
CA THR A 5 -11.29 12.69 6.93
C THR A 5 -10.24 12.33 5.89
N LEU A 6 -10.06 13.16 4.86
CA LEU A 6 -9.05 12.92 3.82
C LEU A 6 -7.63 12.97 4.40
N ILE A 7 -7.32 14.00 5.20
CA ILE A 7 -6.01 14.12 5.87
C ILE A 7 -5.74 12.91 6.77
N MET A 8 -6.72 12.49 7.57
CA MET A 8 -6.58 11.30 8.43
C MET A 8 -6.39 10.02 7.61
N THR A 9 -7.08 9.90 6.47
CA THR A 9 -6.92 8.74 5.57
C THR A 9 -5.49 8.65 5.05
N PHE A 10 -4.92 9.79 4.61
CA PHE A 10 -3.54 9.82 4.13
C PHE A 10 -2.52 9.64 5.25
N PHE A 11 -2.77 10.16 6.44
CA PHE A 11 -1.92 9.90 7.59
C PHE A 11 -1.88 8.41 7.95
N VAL A 12 -3.05 7.75 8.02
CA VAL A 12 -3.16 6.31 8.25
C VAL A 12 -2.46 5.52 7.14
N GLY A 13 -2.67 5.90 5.87
CA GLY A 13 -2.00 5.27 4.72
C GLY A 13 -0.47 5.40 4.77
N LEU A 14 0.04 6.57 5.16
CA LEU A 14 1.48 6.80 5.32
C LEU A 14 2.06 5.91 6.42
N MET A 15 1.42 5.85 7.59
CA MET A 15 1.87 5.00 8.70
C MET A 15 1.83 3.51 8.32
N ALA A 16 0.75 3.07 7.67
CA ALA A 16 0.63 1.69 7.18
C ALA A 16 1.70 1.36 6.13
N SER A 17 2.03 2.31 5.24
CA SER A 17 3.09 2.16 4.23
C SER A 17 4.45 1.94 4.87
N ILE A 18 4.81 2.79 5.83
CA ILE A 18 6.08 2.68 6.56
C ILE A 18 6.15 1.34 7.29
N ALA A 19 5.09 0.96 8.01
CA ALA A 19 5.03 -0.32 8.72
C ALA A 19 5.18 -1.52 7.75
N PHE A 20 4.48 -1.50 6.62
CA PHE A 20 4.54 -2.54 5.60
C PHE A 20 5.95 -2.72 5.02
N ILE A 21 6.67 -1.61 4.78
CA ILE A 21 8.05 -1.66 4.24
C ILE A 21 9.01 -2.19 5.30
N LEU A 22 8.90 -1.72 6.55
CA LEU A 22 9.83 -2.05 7.62
C LEU A 22 9.64 -3.47 8.18
N ILE A 23 8.46 -4.07 8.05
CA ILE A 23 8.18 -5.41 8.57
C ILE A 23 8.62 -6.54 7.61
N GLN A 24 8.85 -6.23 6.32
CA GLN A 24 9.26 -7.22 5.30
C GLN A 24 10.49 -8.07 5.67
N PRO A 25 11.55 -7.53 6.29
CA PRO A 25 12.70 -8.33 6.73
C PRO A 25 12.34 -9.43 7.73
N LEU A 26 11.28 -9.26 8.54
CA LEU A 26 10.81 -10.31 9.46
C LEU A 26 10.25 -11.54 8.72
N PHE A 27 9.95 -11.39 7.43
CA PHE A 27 9.52 -12.47 6.54
C PHE A 27 10.66 -13.01 5.66
N GLY A 28 11.92 -12.62 5.93
CA GLY A 28 13.09 -13.05 5.16
C GLY A 28 13.22 -12.35 3.79
N ILE A 29 12.57 -11.21 3.59
CA ILE A 29 12.57 -10.48 2.32
C ILE A 29 13.16 -9.08 2.54
N SER A 30 14.11 -8.68 1.70
CA SER A 30 14.62 -7.30 1.68
C SER A 30 13.49 -6.29 1.41
N THR A 31 13.59 -5.10 1.99
CA THR A 31 12.55 -4.08 1.86
C THR A 31 12.22 -3.77 0.39
N LEU A 32 10.96 -3.49 0.11
CA LEU A 32 10.49 -3.22 -1.24
C LEU A 32 11.20 -2.01 -1.85
N THR A 33 11.47 -1.01 -1.02
CA THR A 33 12.23 0.20 -1.39
C THR A 33 13.68 -0.13 -1.75
N SER A 34 14.37 -0.97 -0.96
CA SER A 34 15.74 -1.38 -1.30
C SER A 34 15.81 -2.21 -2.60
N ARG A 35 14.86 -3.13 -2.82
CA ARG A 35 14.80 -3.92 -4.07
C ARG A 35 14.56 -3.06 -5.30
N HIS A 36 13.61 -2.12 -5.22
CA HIS A 36 13.34 -1.20 -6.32
C HIS A 36 14.51 -0.25 -6.56
N ALA A 37 15.12 0.30 -5.49
CA ALA A 37 16.29 1.14 -5.63
C ALA A 37 17.45 0.42 -6.33
N ALA A 38 17.74 -0.83 -5.93
CA ALA A 38 18.75 -1.66 -6.59
C ALA A 38 18.45 -1.87 -8.09
N ALA A 39 17.18 -2.12 -8.43
CA ALA A 39 16.75 -2.26 -9.82
C ALA A 39 16.90 -0.94 -10.60
N TYR A 40 16.55 0.21 -10.00
CA TYR A 40 16.68 1.51 -10.66
C TYR A 40 18.15 1.88 -10.92
N VAL A 41 19.05 1.59 -9.97
CA VAL A 41 20.50 1.78 -10.16
C VAL A 41 20.99 0.88 -11.29
N THR A 42 20.70 -0.42 -11.22
CA THR A 42 21.27 -1.42 -12.13
C THR A 42 20.72 -1.30 -13.56
N LEU A 43 19.42 -1.06 -13.69
CA LEU A 43 18.72 -1.10 -14.99
C LEU A 43 18.49 0.30 -15.58
N GLY A 44 18.38 1.33 -14.74
CA GLY A 44 18.09 2.70 -15.15
C GLY A 44 19.26 3.67 -15.03
N GLY A 45 20.39 3.24 -14.45
CA GLY A 45 21.57 4.09 -14.25
C GLY A 45 21.35 5.26 -13.28
N TYR A 46 20.35 5.15 -12.40
CA TYR A 46 20.10 6.15 -11.36
C TYR A 46 21.21 6.12 -10.32
N ASP A 47 21.55 7.28 -9.76
CA ASP A 47 22.40 7.30 -8.57
C ASP A 47 21.65 6.66 -7.37
N PRO A 48 22.38 6.08 -6.39
CA PRO A 48 21.76 5.36 -5.28
C PRO A 48 20.77 6.18 -4.44
N THR A 49 21.04 7.47 -4.26
CA THR A 49 20.20 8.35 -3.43
C THR A 49 18.88 8.62 -4.13
N SER A 50 18.92 9.02 -5.41
CA SER A 50 17.71 9.25 -6.21
C SER A 50 16.89 7.97 -6.36
N ALA A 51 17.55 6.83 -6.57
CA ALA A 51 16.89 5.53 -6.68
C ALA A 51 16.12 5.17 -5.39
N LEU A 52 16.74 5.39 -4.22
CA LEU A 52 16.10 5.14 -2.93
C LEU A 52 14.90 6.07 -2.70
N VAL A 53 15.08 7.37 -2.90
CA VAL A 53 13.99 8.36 -2.75
C VAL A 53 12.82 8.03 -3.66
N LEU A 54 13.09 7.74 -4.94
CA LEU A 54 12.07 7.40 -5.91
C LEU A 54 11.32 6.13 -5.53
N SER A 55 12.03 5.11 -5.03
CA SER A 55 11.40 3.87 -4.55
C SER A 55 10.40 4.15 -3.41
N TRP A 56 10.75 5.03 -2.47
CA TRP A 56 9.85 5.43 -1.38
C TRP A 56 8.65 6.20 -1.90
N VAL A 57 8.86 7.20 -2.77
CA VAL A 57 7.77 8.02 -3.34
C VAL A 57 6.73 7.15 -4.05
N VAL A 58 7.19 6.21 -4.88
CA VAL A 58 6.30 5.28 -5.59
C VAL A 58 5.48 4.44 -4.62
N HIS A 59 6.12 3.79 -3.65
CA HIS A 59 5.45 2.83 -2.77
C HIS A 59 4.56 3.50 -1.73
N VAL A 60 4.95 4.68 -1.24
CA VAL A 60 4.07 5.53 -0.42
C VAL A 60 2.88 6.00 -1.25
N GLY A 61 3.09 6.46 -2.49
CA GLY A 61 2.01 6.90 -3.38
C GLY A 61 0.95 5.82 -3.61
N VAL A 62 1.38 4.61 -3.96
CA VAL A 62 0.47 3.45 -4.12
C VAL A 62 -0.24 3.13 -2.80
N SER A 63 0.45 3.19 -1.67
CA SER A 63 -0.15 2.97 -0.35
C SER A 63 -1.23 3.99 0.00
N LEU A 64 -1.03 5.26 -0.35
CA LEU A 64 -2.03 6.32 -0.16
C LEU A 64 -3.28 6.09 -1.04
N CYS A 65 -3.11 5.60 -2.27
CA CYS A 65 -4.23 5.20 -3.13
C CYS A 65 -5.03 4.05 -2.52
N TYR A 66 -4.36 3.03 -1.97
CA TYR A 66 -5.05 1.94 -1.28
C TYR A 66 -5.77 2.40 -0.01
N ALA A 67 -5.16 3.29 0.78
CA ALA A 67 -5.81 3.87 1.94
C ALA A 67 -7.06 4.68 1.56
N PHE A 68 -6.98 5.45 0.47
CA PHE A 68 -8.13 6.16 -0.08
C PHE A 68 -9.24 5.21 -0.51
N LEU A 69 -8.92 4.15 -1.25
CA LEU A 69 -9.89 3.13 -1.69
C LEU A 69 -10.55 2.43 -0.49
N SER A 70 -9.77 1.98 0.49
CA SER A 70 -10.30 1.37 1.72
C SER A 70 -11.21 2.33 2.47
N ASN A 71 -10.88 3.61 2.52
CA ASN A 71 -11.73 4.60 3.15
C ASN A 71 -13.03 4.84 2.37
N LEU A 72 -13.04 4.78 1.04
CA LEU A 72 -14.28 4.84 0.24
C LEU A 72 -15.23 3.69 0.60
N ILE A 73 -14.70 2.47 0.75
CA ILE A 73 -15.49 1.32 1.19
C ILE A 73 -15.98 1.53 2.64
N PHE A 74 -15.10 1.98 3.52
CA PHE A 74 -15.38 2.20 4.94
C PHE A 74 -16.48 3.24 5.18
N ILE A 75 -16.48 4.36 4.46
CA ILE A 75 -17.51 5.40 4.61
C ILE A 75 -18.86 4.94 4.07
N PHE A 76 -18.87 4.09 3.05
CA PHE A 76 -20.09 3.54 2.48
C PHE A 76 -20.71 2.51 3.42
N ASN A 77 -19.90 1.60 3.96
CA ASN A 77 -20.35 0.63 4.96
C ASN A 77 -19.21 0.30 5.93
N SER A 78 -19.34 0.82 7.15
CA SER A 78 -18.37 0.62 8.22
C SER A 78 -18.69 -0.60 9.10
N SER A 79 -19.56 -1.52 8.68
CA SER A 79 -19.79 -2.75 9.45
C SER A 79 -18.52 -3.59 9.56
N PHE A 80 -18.42 -4.39 10.62
CA PHE A 80 -17.27 -5.28 10.82
C PHE A 80 -17.11 -6.28 9.66
N SER A 81 -18.21 -6.87 9.20
CA SER A 81 -18.19 -7.87 8.11
C SER A 81 -17.69 -7.30 6.79
N VAL A 82 -18.16 -6.11 6.38
CA VAL A 82 -17.66 -5.46 5.14
C VAL A 82 -16.18 -5.13 5.27
N ASN A 83 -15.74 -4.71 6.45
CA ASN A 83 -14.34 -4.42 6.71
C ASN A 83 -13.45 -5.68 6.66
N LEU A 84 -13.94 -6.81 7.16
CA LEU A 84 -13.22 -8.08 7.06
C LEU A 84 -13.11 -8.53 5.59
N ILE A 85 -14.21 -8.41 4.83
CA ILE A 85 -14.25 -8.78 3.41
C ILE A 85 -13.29 -7.89 2.60
N GLN A 86 -13.29 -6.57 2.80
CA GLN A 86 -12.38 -5.71 2.03
C GLN A 86 -10.91 -6.02 2.33
N ILE A 87 -10.56 -6.35 3.58
CA ILE A 87 -9.19 -6.73 3.94
C ILE A 87 -8.78 -7.98 3.18
N ALA A 88 -9.62 -9.01 3.18
CA ALA A 88 -9.36 -10.26 2.48
C ALA A 88 -9.26 -10.05 0.96
N VAL A 89 -10.24 -9.36 0.36
CA VAL A 89 -10.32 -9.15 -1.08
C VAL A 89 -9.20 -8.25 -1.59
N LEU A 90 -8.97 -7.09 -0.95
CA LEU A 90 -7.90 -6.18 -1.37
C LEU A 90 -6.52 -6.79 -1.09
N GLY A 91 -6.34 -7.46 0.04
CA GLY A 91 -5.10 -8.18 0.35
C GLY A 91 -4.78 -9.25 -0.68
N TRP A 92 -5.78 -10.01 -1.12
CA TRP A 92 -5.62 -11.02 -2.17
C TRP A 92 -5.34 -10.40 -3.54
N ILE A 93 -6.15 -9.43 -3.99
CA ILE A 93 -5.97 -8.77 -5.29
C ILE A 93 -4.59 -8.11 -5.39
N THR A 94 -4.18 -7.36 -4.36
CA THR A 94 -2.85 -6.74 -4.33
C THR A 94 -1.75 -7.79 -4.39
N THR A 95 -1.93 -8.95 -3.73
CA THR A 95 -0.97 -10.07 -3.81
C THR A 95 -0.88 -10.67 -5.21
N LEU A 96 -2.01 -10.89 -5.88
CA LEU A 96 -2.07 -11.42 -7.25
C LEU A 96 -1.27 -10.54 -8.20
N ILE A 97 -1.44 -9.22 -8.11
CA ILE A 97 -0.80 -8.27 -9.03
C ILE A 97 0.58 -7.81 -8.57
N ALA A 98 1.02 -8.12 -7.34
CA ALA A 98 2.24 -7.54 -6.76
C ALA A 98 3.49 -7.77 -7.62
N THR A 99 3.69 -8.99 -8.13
CA THR A 99 4.86 -9.29 -8.98
C THR A 99 4.82 -8.50 -10.31
N PRO A 100 3.78 -8.63 -11.16
CA PRO A 100 3.73 -7.87 -12.42
C PRO A 100 3.67 -6.36 -12.22
N ALA A 101 2.99 -5.87 -11.16
CA ALA A 101 2.92 -4.44 -10.88
C ALA A 101 4.30 -3.87 -10.51
N ASN A 102 5.07 -4.58 -9.68
CA ASN A 102 6.43 -4.14 -9.33
C ASN A 102 7.35 -4.12 -10.56
N GLU A 103 7.29 -5.14 -11.41
CA GLU A 103 8.05 -5.17 -12.67
C GLU A 103 7.64 -4.05 -13.61
N TRP A 104 6.33 -3.79 -13.75
CA TRP A 104 5.82 -2.73 -14.59
C TRP A 104 6.33 -1.37 -14.13
N VAL A 105 6.28 -1.10 -12.82
CA VAL A 105 6.82 0.12 -12.23
C VAL A 105 8.31 0.24 -12.49
N VAL A 106 9.08 -0.83 -12.29
CA VAL A 106 10.53 -0.81 -12.55
C VAL A 106 10.82 -0.49 -14.00
N LYS A 107 10.20 -1.21 -14.93
CA LYS A 107 10.38 -0.98 -16.37
C LYS A 107 9.96 0.43 -16.76
N LEU A 108 8.80 0.92 -16.30
CA LEU A 108 8.34 2.28 -16.59
C LEU A 108 9.36 3.33 -16.13
N VAL A 109 9.86 3.20 -14.90
CA VAL A 109 10.83 4.14 -14.33
C VAL A 109 12.15 4.10 -15.09
N THR A 110 12.66 2.91 -15.40
CA THR A 110 13.98 2.75 -16.01
C THR A 110 13.99 3.07 -17.50
N THR A 111 12.94 2.74 -18.23
CA THR A 111 12.86 2.97 -19.70
C THR A 111 12.14 4.26 -20.06
N LYS A 112 11.38 4.85 -19.13
CA LYS A 112 10.49 6.01 -19.38
C LYS A 112 9.43 5.74 -20.44
N GLN A 113 9.12 4.47 -20.70
CA GLN A 113 8.11 4.01 -21.65
C GLN A 113 7.13 3.09 -20.96
N PHE A 114 5.87 3.09 -21.41
CA PHE A 114 4.85 2.20 -20.89
C PHE A 114 5.16 0.74 -21.27
N PRO A 115 5.46 -0.14 -20.29
CA PRO A 115 5.74 -1.54 -20.58
C PRO A 115 4.47 -2.26 -21.07
N SER A 116 4.62 -3.12 -22.07
CA SER A 116 3.52 -4.00 -22.50
C SER A 116 3.16 -4.97 -21.37
N ILE A 117 1.85 -5.16 -21.13
CA ILE A 117 1.33 -6.12 -20.15
C ILE A 117 1.79 -7.55 -20.48
N SER A 118 1.90 -7.89 -21.77
CA SER A 118 2.38 -9.20 -22.22
C SER A 118 3.86 -9.49 -21.89
N SER A 119 4.61 -8.44 -21.50
CA SER A 119 6.02 -8.57 -21.11
C SER A 119 6.23 -8.74 -19.61
N LEU A 120 5.16 -8.74 -18.82
CA LEU A 120 5.22 -8.86 -17.36
C LEU A 120 5.11 -10.32 -16.93
N SER A 121 5.63 -10.63 -15.75
CA SER A 121 5.43 -11.91 -15.09
C SER A 121 3.95 -12.24 -14.89
N ALA A 122 3.66 -13.53 -14.76
CA ALA A 122 2.32 -14.00 -14.41
C ALA A 122 1.85 -13.49 -13.03
N LEU A 123 0.54 -13.56 -12.80
CA LEU A 123 -0.06 -13.27 -11.50
C LEU A 123 0.51 -14.19 -10.42
N ASN A 124 0.75 -13.63 -9.23
CA ASN A 124 1.27 -14.36 -8.09
C ASN A 124 0.13 -15.03 -7.30
N THR A 125 -0.05 -16.33 -7.49
CA THR A 125 -1.09 -17.12 -6.81
C THR A 125 -0.63 -17.75 -5.50
N ASP A 126 0.63 -17.52 -5.10
CA ASP A 126 1.20 -18.12 -3.90
C ASP A 126 0.56 -17.57 -2.62
N VAL A 127 0.12 -18.50 -1.76
CA VAL A 127 -0.28 -18.20 -0.38
C VAL A 127 0.97 -18.21 0.49
N GLY A 128 1.55 -17.02 0.71
CA GLY A 128 2.81 -16.89 1.42
C GLY A 128 3.03 -15.52 2.04
N PRO A 129 4.28 -15.17 2.38
CA PRO A 129 4.63 -13.92 3.05
C PRO A 129 4.02 -12.66 2.43
N LYS A 130 3.99 -12.57 1.09
CA LYS A 130 3.38 -11.44 0.37
C LYS A 130 1.91 -11.26 0.73
N LEU A 131 1.14 -12.35 0.79
CA LEU A 131 -0.28 -12.29 1.18
C LEU A 131 -0.44 -11.75 2.59
N TRP A 132 0.29 -12.33 3.54
CA TRP A 132 0.21 -11.92 4.95
C TRP A 132 0.60 -10.45 5.16
N LEU A 133 1.60 -9.98 4.44
CA LEU A 133 2.01 -8.57 4.44
C LEU A 133 0.90 -7.65 3.92
N HIS A 134 0.24 -8.00 2.80
CA HIS A 134 -0.87 -7.19 2.29
C HIS A 134 -2.09 -7.22 3.21
N ILE A 135 -2.42 -8.38 3.79
CA ILE A 135 -3.50 -8.50 4.78
C ILE A 135 -3.21 -7.61 5.99
N LEU A 136 -1.99 -7.68 6.54
CA LEU A 136 -1.56 -6.81 7.64
C LEU A 136 -1.66 -5.33 7.27
N PHE A 137 -1.22 -4.96 6.07
CA PHE A 137 -1.33 -3.59 5.58
C PHE A 137 -2.78 -3.07 5.58
N PHE A 138 -3.72 -3.86 5.05
CA PHE A 138 -5.14 -3.47 5.05
C PHE A 138 -5.76 -3.50 6.46
N VAL A 139 -5.34 -4.41 7.34
CA VAL A 139 -5.72 -4.40 8.76
C VAL A 139 -5.29 -3.09 9.43
N LEU A 140 -4.06 -2.63 9.19
CA LEU A 140 -3.56 -1.36 9.75
C LEU A 140 -4.37 -0.17 9.22
N ILE A 141 -4.69 -0.16 7.92
CA ILE A 141 -5.53 0.91 7.34
C ILE A 141 -6.91 0.92 7.99
N VAL A 142 -7.64 -0.20 7.93
CA VAL A 142 -9.01 -0.28 8.43
C VAL A 142 -9.08 -0.04 9.93
N GLY A 143 -8.12 -0.57 10.70
CA GLY A 143 -7.97 -0.30 12.12
C GLY A 143 -7.75 1.18 12.42
N GLY A 144 -6.86 1.84 11.67
CA GLY A 144 -6.64 3.29 11.77
C GLY A 144 -7.89 4.11 11.46
N LEU A 145 -8.68 3.71 10.45
CA LEU A 145 -9.95 4.36 10.11
C LEU A 145 -11.00 4.21 11.23
N TRP A 146 -11.07 3.03 11.86
CA TRP A 146 -11.93 2.80 13.03
C TRP A 146 -11.55 3.66 14.23
N VAL A 147 -10.26 3.75 14.55
CA VAL A 147 -9.75 4.63 15.61
C VAL A 147 -10.13 6.08 15.33
N ALA A 148 -9.92 6.55 14.11
CA ALA A 148 -10.28 7.91 13.69
C ALA A 148 -11.80 8.16 13.77
N LYS A 149 -12.64 7.16 13.43
CA LYS A 149 -14.10 7.24 13.59
C LYS A 149 -14.47 7.38 15.08
N LYS A 150 -13.92 6.54 15.95
CA LYS A 150 -14.20 6.56 17.39
C LYS A 150 -13.81 7.89 18.05
N GLN A 151 -12.63 8.43 17.71
CA GLN A 151 -12.17 9.73 18.23
C GLN A 151 -13.13 10.87 17.84
N ARG A 152 -13.61 10.89 16.59
CA ARG A 152 -14.57 11.91 16.13
C ARG A 152 -15.91 11.81 16.86
N SER A 153 -16.41 10.59 17.08
CA SER A 153 -17.65 10.39 17.84
C SER A 153 -17.51 10.85 19.29
N ALA A 154 -16.40 10.54 19.96
CA ALA A 154 -16.14 10.98 21.34
C ALA A 154 -16.09 12.51 21.47
N MET A 155 -15.41 13.18 20.54
CA MET A 155 -15.35 14.65 20.51
C MET A 155 -16.69 15.33 20.23
N ALA A 156 -17.60 14.67 19.51
CA ALA A 156 -18.93 15.21 19.25
C ALA A 156 -19.80 15.16 20.52
N VAL A 157 -19.69 14.07 21.30
CA VAL A 157 -20.40 13.91 22.58
C VAL A 157 -19.91 14.91 23.62
N ALA A 158 -18.59 15.16 23.70
CA ALA A 158 -18.02 16.10 24.68
C ALA A 158 -18.33 17.59 24.41
N LYS A 159 -18.99 17.91 23.29
CA LYS A 159 -19.38 19.28 22.92
C LYS A 159 -20.85 19.60 23.19
N ILE A 160 -21.62 18.63 23.69
CA ILE A 160 -23.01 18.77 24.13
C ILE A 160 -22.99 18.94 25.64
#